data_AF-A0A9D7DFB2-F1
#
_entry.id   AF-A0A9D7DFB2-F1
#
_cell.length_a   1.000
_cell.length_b   1.000
_cell.length_c   1.000
_cell.angle_alpha   90.00
_cell.angle_beta   90.00
_cell.angle_gamma   90.00
#
_symmetry.space_group_name_H-M   'P 1'
#
loop_
_entity.id
_entity.type
_entity.pdbx_description
1 polymer ?
#
loop_
_entity_poly.entity_id
_entity_poly.type
_entity_poly.pdbx_seq_one_letter_code
_entity_poly.pdbx_strand_id
1 'polypeptide(L)'
;MIRTIVIALVLAACATRHPSLDGGTHPDRAASGTGVLHLHCTYTAPYCGGADPGPEGMPRAQPWSGRMYIRTARPDSTGRVAINDIQQPVLDSILMNSDGNGYLVLPAGNYIFLDRDHVDERKYRELLRDHAKPAMYTEPIDTACLRRWLHGPFGVLTTVGGDTLHVEYPMYGQCPWYSTPCVHYFGPLPP
;
A
#
# COMPACT_ATOMS: atom_id res chain seq x y z
N MET A 1 8.60 -60.71 23.47
CA MET A 1 7.75 -60.40 22.30
C MET A 1 8.24 -59.10 21.68
N ILE A 2 8.94 -59.16 20.55
CA ILE A 2 9.54 -58.00 19.89
C ILE A 2 8.52 -57.48 18.86
N ARG A 3 8.08 -56.21 19.02
CA ARG A 3 7.16 -55.55 18.08
C ARG A 3 7.99 -54.77 17.05
N THR A 4 7.96 -55.23 15.81
CA THR A 4 8.53 -54.56 14.65
C THR A 4 7.59 -53.43 14.21
N ILE A 5 8.06 -52.19 14.25
CA ILE A 5 7.32 -51.01 13.74
C ILE A 5 7.77 -50.77 12.30
N VAL A 6 6.84 -50.92 11.36
CA VAL A 6 7.04 -50.61 9.94
C VAL A 6 6.64 -49.14 9.73
N ILE A 7 7.62 -48.30 9.40
CA ILE A 7 7.40 -46.91 9.01
C ILE A 7 7.24 -46.88 7.48
N ALA A 8 6.01 -46.64 7.02
CA ALA A 8 5.73 -46.41 5.61
C ALA A 8 5.91 -44.91 5.29
N LEU A 9 6.93 -44.58 4.47
CA LEU A 9 7.08 -43.25 3.88
C LEU A 9 6.09 -43.11 2.71
N VAL A 10 5.12 -42.21 2.84
CA VAL A 10 4.24 -41.80 1.74
C VAL A 10 4.84 -40.54 1.11
N LEU A 11 5.43 -40.70 -0.08
CA LEU A 11 5.88 -39.59 -0.92
C LEU A 11 4.66 -38.98 -1.63
N ALA A 12 4.07 -37.94 -1.03
CA ALA A 12 3.04 -37.14 -1.68
C ALA A 12 3.70 -36.17 -2.68
N ALA A 13 3.64 -36.49 -3.97
CA ALA A 13 4.01 -35.57 -5.04
C ALA A 13 2.91 -34.52 -5.23
N CYS A 14 3.17 -33.28 -4.83
CA CYS A 14 2.30 -32.14 -5.13
C CYS A 14 2.36 -31.82 -6.63
N ALA A 15 1.39 -32.32 -7.41
CA ALA A 15 1.12 -31.85 -8.75
C ALA A 15 0.04 -30.76 -8.70
N THR A 16 0.46 -29.50 -8.56
CA THR A 16 -0.42 -28.33 -8.72
C THR A 16 -0.79 -28.14 -10.19
N ARG A 17 -1.99 -28.59 -10.57
CA ARG A 17 -2.64 -28.16 -11.81
C ARG A 17 -3.39 -26.86 -11.55
N HIS A 18 -3.00 -25.79 -12.22
CA HIS A 18 -3.82 -24.59 -12.34
C HIS A 18 -4.68 -24.69 -13.62
N PRO A 19 -6.02 -24.72 -13.52
CA PRO A 19 -6.86 -24.42 -14.67
C PRO A 19 -6.94 -22.89 -14.79
N SER A 20 -6.33 -22.33 -15.83
CA SER A 20 -6.67 -20.99 -16.33
C SER A 20 -7.93 -21.12 -17.19
N LEU A 21 -9.08 -20.84 -16.58
CA LEU A 21 -10.36 -20.70 -17.29
C LEU A 21 -10.53 -19.26 -17.77
N ASP A 22 -11.08 -19.17 -18.97
CA ASP A 22 -11.25 -18.02 -19.85
C ASP A 22 -11.85 -16.75 -19.23
N GLY A 23 -11.39 -15.62 -19.78
CA GLY A 23 -11.89 -14.28 -19.52
C GLY A 23 -10.93 -13.24 -20.10
N GLY A 24 -10.57 -13.40 -21.37
CA GLY A 24 -9.48 -12.68 -22.05
C GLY A 24 -9.58 -11.15 -21.94
N THR A 25 -8.60 -10.58 -21.24
CA THR A 25 -7.95 -9.34 -21.66
C THR A 25 -6.53 -9.73 -22.10
N HIS A 26 -6.10 -9.15 -23.22
CA HIS A 26 -4.94 -9.54 -24.00
C HIS A 26 -3.69 -9.86 -23.16
N PRO A 27 -2.85 -10.82 -23.59
CA PRO A 27 -1.49 -10.86 -23.09
C PRO A 27 -0.85 -9.53 -23.47
N ASP A 28 -0.63 -8.69 -22.46
CA ASP A 28 0.52 -7.78 -22.47
C ASP A 28 1.66 -8.62 -23.05
N ARG A 29 2.08 -8.29 -24.28
CA ARG A 29 3.32 -8.84 -24.81
C ARG A 29 4.35 -8.50 -23.76
N ALA A 30 4.72 -9.49 -22.95
CA ALA A 30 5.68 -9.34 -21.87
C ALA A 30 6.85 -8.58 -22.47
N ALA A 31 6.97 -7.30 -22.13
CA ALA A 31 8.12 -6.54 -22.50
C ALA A 31 9.26 -7.26 -21.79
N SER A 32 9.97 -8.09 -22.54
CA SER A 32 11.03 -8.93 -22.02
C SER A 32 12.09 -8.00 -21.45
N GLY A 33 12.26 -8.02 -20.14
CA GLY A 33 13.25 -7.17 -19.49
C GLY A 33 12.91 -6.83 -18.06
N THR A 34 13.93 -6.36 -17.35
CA THR A 34 13.82 -5.74 -16.04
C THR A 34 14.14 -4.26 -16.18
N GLY A 35 13.48 -3.42 -15.41
CA GLY A 35 13.83 -2.01 -15.22
C GLY A 35 14.21 -1.75 -13.76
N VAL A 36 14.81 -0.59 -13.52
CA VAL A 36 15.16 -0.13 -12.17
C VAL A 36 14.24 1.01 -11.79
N LEU A 37 13.57 0.88 -10.65
CA LEU A 37 12.73 1.91 -10.07
C LEU A 37 13.50 2.57 -8.93
N HIS A 38 13.80 3.86 -9.07
CA HIS A 38 14.30 4.74 -8.02
C HIS A 38 13.14 5.53 -7.43
N LEU A 39 13.04 5.50 -6.10
CA LEU A 39 12.00 6.20 -5.35
C LEU A 39 12.68 7.17 -4.37
N HIS A 40 12.21 8.41 -4.36
CA HIS A 40 12.55 9.40 -3.36
C HIS A 40 11.28 9.81 -2.60
N CYS A 41 11.20 9.44 -1.33
CA CYS A 41 10.07 9.73 -0.45
C CYS A 41 10.42 10.86 0.49
N THR A 42 9.50 11.83 0.59
CA THR A 42 9.56 12.88 1.60
C THR A 42 8.30 12.88 2.44
N TYR A 43 8.38 13.39 3.67
CA TYR A 43 7.25 13.55 4.57
C TYR A 43 7.22 14.98 5.10
N THR A 44 6.05 15.60 4.99
CA THR A 44 5.77 16.90 5.61
C THR A 44 4.81 16.70 6.77
N ALA A 45 5.25 17.04 7.97
CA ALA A 45 4.39 17.00 9.15
C ALA A 45 3.19 17.95 8.98
N PRO A 46 2.02 17.64 9.59
CA PRO A 46 0.87 18.52 9.47
C PRO A 46 1.06 19.77 10.34
N TYR A 47 0.53 20.90 9.89
CA TYR A 47 0.34 22.07 10.73
C TYR A 47 -1.06 22.05 11.34
N CYS A 48 -1.15 22.15 12.66
CA CYS A 48 -2.38 21.93 13.43
C CYS A 48 -2.68 23.07 14.42
N GLY A 49 -2.07 24.23 14.25
CA GLY A 49 -2.13 25.37 15.20
C GLY A 49 -3.20 26.42 14.90
N GLY A 50 -4.21 26.11 14.08
CA GLY A 50 -5.32 27.02 13.77
C GLY A 50 -4.92 28.20 12.87
N ALA A 51 -4.25 29.21 13.43
CA ALA A 51 -3.77 30.40 12.71
C ALA A 51 -2.66 30.07 11.70
N ASP A 52 -2.58 30.77 10.56
CA ASP A 52 -1.50 30.60 9.59
C ASP A 52 -0.13 30.90 10.25
N PRO A 53 0.83 29.95 10.27
CA PRO A 53 2.11 30.15 10.92
C PRO A 53 3.06 31.04 10.10
N GLY A 54 2.67 31.43 8.88
CA GLY A 54 3.52 32.12 7.93
C GLY A 54 4.61 31.21 7.35
N PRO A 55 5.42 31.73 6.40
CA PRO A 55 6.38 30.92 5.65
C PRO A 55 7.50 30.32 6.51
N GLU A 56 7.87 30.97 7.61
CA GLU A 56 8.92 30.46 8.50
C GLU A 56 8.42 29.38 9.45
N GLY A 57 7.12 29.38 9.79
CA GLY A 57 6.52 28.43 10.73
C GLY A 57 5.87 27.21 10.07
N MET A 58 5.78 27.17 8.74
CA MET A 58 5.25 26.00 8.02
C MET A 58 6.20 24.79 8.14
N PRO A 59 5.69 23.59 8.46
CA PRO A 59 6.48 22.37 8.43
C PRO A 59 7.15 22.17 7.07
N ARG A 60 8.44 21.83 7.08
CA ARG A 60 9.21 21.55 5.88
C ARG A 60 9.19 20.05 5.59
N ALA A 61 9.22 19.70 4.31
CA ALA A 61 9.42 18.34 3.88
C ALA A 61 10.77 17.82 4.39
N GLN A 62 10.76 16.62 4.95
CA GLN A 62 11.95 15.91 5.40
C GLN A 62 12.03 14.57 4.68
N PRO A 63 13.23 14.01 4.45
CA PRO A 63 13.35 12.68 3.90
C PRO A 63 12.59 11.65 4.75
N TRP A 64 11.85 10.76 4.10
CA TRP A 64 11.08 9.72 4.79
C TRP A 64 11.83 8.39 4.77
N SER A 65 12.05 7.80 5.95
CA SER A 65 12.63 6.46 6.09
C SER A 65 11.55 5.45 6.45
N GLY A 66 11.57 4.28 5.81
CA GLY A 66 10.61 3.21 6.07
C GLY A 66 10.58 2.19 4.94
N ARG A 67 9.58 1.32 4.96
CA ARG A 67 9.38 0.30 3.94
C ARG A 67 8.11 0.58 3.15
N MET A 68 8.24 0.65 1.84
CA MET A 68 7.12 0.65 0.88
C MET A 68 6.99 -0.75 0.28
N TYR A 69 5.78 -1.14 -0.07
CA TYR A 69 5.47 -2.47 -0.61
C TYR A 69 4.91 -2.34 -2.03
N ILE A 70 5.12 -3.36 -2.84
CA ILE A 70 4.71 -3.35 -4.25
C ILE A 70 3.78 -4.52 -4.54
N ARG A 71 2.70 -4.22 -5.27
CA ARG A 71 1.82 -5.22 -5.90
C ARG A 71 1.70 -4.93 -7.38
N THR A 72 1.32 -5.94 -8.16
CA THR A 72 0.85 -5.71 -9.53
C THR A 72 -0.38 -4.81 -9.51
N ALA A 73 -0.39 -3.83 -10.40
CA ALA A 73 -1.56 -2.98 -10.59
C ALA A 73 -2.64 -3.75 -11.36
N ARG A 74 -3.88 -3.68 -10.86
CA ARG A 74 -5.08 -3.95 -11.67
C ARG A 74 -5.79 -2.63 -11.89
N PRO A 75 -5.67 -2.03 -13.08
CA PRO A 75 -6.33 -0.77 -13.37
C PRO A 75 -7.83 -0.89 -13.14
N ASP A 76 -8.44 0.20 -12.69
CA ASP A 76 -9.89 0.33 -12.62
C ASP A 76 -10.51 0.39 -14.03
N SER A 77 -11.83 0.56 -14.10
CA SER A 77 -12.54 0.65 -15.39
C SER A 77 -12.12 1.85 -16.26
N THR A 78 -11.39 2.83 -15.71
CA THR A 78 -10.88 3.99 -16.44
C THR A 78 -9.43 3.83 -16.89
N GLY A 79 -8.71 2.83 -16.36
CA GLY A 79 -7.30 2.59 -16.65
C GLY A 79 -6.33 3.57 -15.96
N ARG A 80 -6.82 4.50 -15.12
CA ARG A 80 -6.00 5.60 -14.58
C ARG A 80 -5.43 5.32 -13.19
N VAL A 81 -6.15 4.54 -12.40
CA VAL A 81 -5.77 4.16 -11.04
C VAL A 81 -5.90 2.65 -10.92
N ALA A 82 -5.26 2.06 -9.91
CA ALA A 82 -5.42 0.64 -9.64
C ALA A 82 -6.03 0.41 -8.26
N ILE A 83 -6.79 -0.68 -8.18
CA ILE A 83 -7.40 -1.15 -6.92
C ILE A 83 -6.41 -2.09 -6.24
N ASN A 84 -6.22 -1.89 -4.94
CA ASN A 84 -5.43 -2.80 -4.12
C ASN A 84 -6.22 -4.09 -3.83
N ASP A 85 -5.97 -5.14 -4.62
CA ASP A 85 -6.44 -6.49 -4.34
C ASP A 85 -5.57 -7.13 -3.26
N ILE A 86 -6.05 -7.07 -2.01
CA ILE A 86 -5.38 -7.63 -0.82
C ILE A 86 -5.17 -9.15 -0.89
N GLN A 87 -5.87 -9.86 -1.77
CA GLN A 87 -5.67 -11.29 -1.98
C GLN A 87 -4.42 -11.58 -2.83
N GLN A 88 -3.92 -10.58 -3.57
CA GLN A 88 -2.65 -10.73 -4.27
C GLN A 88 -1.48 -10.62 -3.28
N PRO A 89 -0.43 -11.44 -3.45
CA PRO A 89 0.76 -11.31 -2.64
C PRO A 89 1.45 -9.97 -2.92
N VAL A 90 2.10 -9.42 -1.90
CA VAL A 90 3.13 -8.41 -2.11
C VAL A 90 4.25 -9.06 -2.92
N LEU A 91 4.65 -8.43 -4.02
CA LEU A 91 5.71 -8.92 -4.88
C LEU A 91 7.08 -8.66 -4.27
N ASP A 92 7.28 -7.45 -3.77
CA ASP A 92 8.54 -6.99 -3.18
C ASP A 92 8.32 -5.75 -2.31
N SER A 93 9.39 -5.22 -1.74
CA SER A 93 9.38 -4.02 -0.92
C SER A 93 10.65 -3.20 -1.11
N ILE A 94 10.50 -1.87 -1.04
CA ILE A 94 11.63 -0.93 -1.09
C ILE A 94 11.87 -0.41 0.33
N LEU A 95 13.07 -0.61 0.84
CA LEU A 95 13.52 -0.01 2.09
C LEU A 95 14.18 1.34 1.77
N MET A 96 13.60 2.44 2.26
CA MET A 96 14.16 3.77 2.14
C MET A 96 15.31 3.96 3.13
N ASN A 97 16.37 4.64 2.70
CA ASN A 97 17.47 5.06 3.55
C ASN A 97 17.12 6.34 4.34
N SER A 98 18.09 6.87 5.10
CA SER A 98 17.92 8.11 5.88
C SER A 98 17.71 9.36 5.03
N ASP A 99 18.12 9.31 3.76
CA ASP A 99 17.97 10.39 2.79
C ASP A 99 16.68 10.24 1.98
N GLY A 100 15.79 9.32 2.36
CA GLY A 100 14.51 9.12 1.69
C GLY A 100 14.60 8.39 0.35
N ASN A 101 15.77 7.85 0.01
CA ASN A 101 16.02 7.18 -1.26
C ASN A 101 15.91 5.66 -1.10
N GLY A 102 15.37 5.00 -2.11
CA GLY A 102 15.45 3.55 -2.27
C GLY A 102 15.29 3.15 -3.73
N TYR A 103 15.64 1.91 -4.04
CA TYR A 103 15.48 1.39 -5.39
C TYR A 103 15.08 -0.08 -5.40
N LEU A 104 14.51 -0.51 -6.51
CA LEU A 104 14.15 -1.89 -6.75
C LEU A 104 14.27 -2.25 -8.23
N VAL A 105 14.71 -3.47 -8.52
CA VAL A 105 14.69 -4.03 -9.87
C VAL A 105 13.39 -4.81 -10.04
N LEU A 106 12.58 -4.42 -11.03
CA LEU A 106 11.29 -5.05 -11.32
C LEU A 106 11.27 -5.54 -12.76
N PRO A 107 10.55 -6.63 -13.06
CA PRO A 107 10.16 -6.93 -14.44
C PRO A 107 9.40 -5.76 -15.07
N ALA A 108 9.34 -5.71 -16.39
CA ALA A 108 8.43 -4.78 -17.05
C ALA A 108 6.97 -5.10 -16.67
N GLY A 109 6.19 -4.08 -16.36
CA GLY A 109 4.81 -4.24 -15.89
C GLY A 109 4.24 -3.00 -15.21
N ASN A 110 3.00 -3.13 -14.74
CA ASN A 110 2.29 -2.09 -14.02
C ASN A 110 2.19 -2.43 -12.54
N TYR A 111 2.47 -1.46 -11.67
CA TYR A 111 2.62 -1.65 -10.23
C TYR A 111 1.93 -0.56 -9.43
N ILE A 112 1.57 -0.89 -8.18
CA ILE A 112 1.12 0.07 -7.17
C ILE A 112 2.08 0.05 -5.97
N PHE A 113 2.27 1.22 -5.36
CA PHE A 113 2.90 1.33 -4.06
C PHE A 113 1.89 1.29 -2.94
N LEU A 114 2.24 0.56 -1.89
CA LEU A 114 1.47 0.44 -0.68
C LEU A 114 2.36 0.84 0.49
N ASP A 115 1.81 1.62 1.42
CA ASP A 115 2.38 1.71 2.75
C ASP A 115 2.07 0.42 3.55
N ARG A 116 2.57 0.35 4.78
CA ARG A 116 2.35 -0.80 5.66
C ARG A 116 0.88 -1.05 6.01
N ASP A 117 0.07 0.00 6.08
CA ASP A 117 -1.31 -0.05 6.54
C ASP A 117 -2.26 -0.59 5.47
N HIS A 118 -1.83 -0.57 4.20
CA HIS A 118 -2.59 -1.10 3.05
C HIS A 118 -2.10 -2.49 2.57
N VAL A 119 -1.10 -3.10 3.21
CA VAL A 119 -0.62 -4.44 2.82
C VAL A 119 -1.66 -5.52 3.12
N ASP A 120 -2.30 -5.47 4.28
CA ASP A 120 -3.22 -6.49 4.76
C ASP A 120 -4.42 -5.87 5.51
N GLU A 121 -5.36 -6.71 5.97
CA GLU A 121 -6.55 -6.23 6.68
C GLU A 121 -6.31 -5.89 8.15
N ARG A 122 -5.10 -6.04 8.69
CA ARG A 122 -4.88 -5.88 10.15
C ARG A 122 -5.23 -4.47 10.59
N LYS A 123 -4.74 -3.44 9.89
CA LYS A 123 -5.02 -2.04 10.23
C LYS A 123 -6.50 -1.72 10.04
N TYR A 124 -7.10 -2.20 8.95
CA TYR A 124 -8.54 -2.10 8.71
C TYR A 124 -9.38 -2.65 9.88
N ARG A 125 -9.07 -3.88 10.34
CA ARG A 125 -9.77 -4.52 11.46
C ARG A 125 -9.53 -3.83 12.80
N GLU A 126 -8.32 -3.31 13.01
CA GLU A 126 -7.98 -2.48 14.17
C GLU A 126 -8.86 -1.22 14.20
N LEU A 127 -8.90 -0.46 13.09
CA LEU A 127 -9.69 0.76 12.97
C LEU A 127 -11.19 0.50 13.16
N LEU A 128 -11.73 -0.58 12.57
CA LEU A 128 -13.12 -0.96 12.78
C LEU A 128 -13.44 -1.20 14.26
N ARG A 129 -12.56 -1.89 14.99
CA ARG A 129 -12.77 -2.18 16.41
C ARG A 129 -12.68 -0.92 17.26
N ASP A 130 -11.65 -0.11 17.01
CA ASP A 130 -11.31 1.03 17.88
C ASP A 130 -12.26 2.22 17.66
N HIS A 131 -12.90 2.32 16.49
CA HIS A 131 -13.84 3.39 16.13
C HIS A 131 -15.27 2.89 15.81
N ALA A 132 -15.64 1.69 16.28
CA ALA A 132 -16.99 1.14 16.09
C ALA A 132 -18.10 1.98 16.75
N LYS A 133 -17.75 2.74 17.80
CA LYS A 133 -18.67 3.57 18.57
C LYS A 133 -18.23 5.03 18.44
N PRO A 134 -19.18 5.99 18.47
CA PRO A 134 -18.82 7.40 18.55
C PRO A 134 -17.99 7.67 19.80
N ALA A 135 -17.04 8.58 19.67
CA ALA A 135 -16.30 9.16 20.79
C ALA A 135 -16.65 10.66 20.89
N MET A 136 -16.06 11.34 21.86
CA MET A 136 -16.29 12.78 22.02
C MET A 136 -15.84 13.50 20.73
N TYR A 137 -16.77 14.22 20.10
CA TYR A 137 -16.56 14.99 18.85
C TYR A 137 -16.28 14.18 17.58
N THR A 138 -16.46 12.85 17.60
CA THR A 138 -16.27 12.02 16.40
C THR A 138 -17.43 11.10 16.14
N GLU A 139 -17.77 10.95 14.87
CA GLU A 139 -18.73 9.94 14.41
C GLU A 139 -18.14 8.53 14.51
N PRO A 140 -18.97 7.46 14.56
CA PRO A 140 -18.47 6.12 14.31
C PRO A 140 -17.85 6.03 12.92
N ILE A 141 -16.90 5.11 12.74
CA ILE A 141 -16.20 4.95 11.46
C ILE A 141 -17.13 4.56 10.32
N ASP A 142 -17.05 5.26 9.18
CA ASP A 142 -17.77 4.88 7.97
C ASP A 142 -17.10 3.64 7.36
N THR A 143 -17.73 2.49 7.54
CA THR A 143 -17.24 1.20 7.05
C THR A 143 -17.12 1.13 5.52
N ALA A 144 -17.98 1.81 4.77
CA ALA A 144 -17.93 1.82 3.30
C ALA A 144 -16.79 2.71 2.80
N CYS A 145 -16.57 3.85 3.46
CA CYS A 145 -15.36 4.65 3.25
C CYS A 145 -14.11 3.85 3.61
N LEU A 146 -14.05 3.22 4.78
CA LEU A 146 -12.84 2.52 5.25
C LEU A 146 -12.47 1.34 4.33
N ARG A 147 -13.48 0.63 3.82
CA ARG A 147 -13.27 -0.41 2.81
C ARG A 147 -12.68 0.16 1.53
N ARG A 148 -13.18 1.31 1.06
CA ARG A 148 -12.59 2.01 -0.09
C ARG A 148 -11.17 2.48 0.19
N TRP A 149 -10.88 2.97 1.40
CA TRP A 149 -9.53 3.36 1.79
C TRP A 149 -8.54 2.19 1.70
N LEU A 150 -8.87 1.02 2.28
CA LEU A 150 -8.02 -0.18 2.22
C LEU A 150 -7.72 -0.62 0.77
N HIS A 151 -8.74 -0.56 -0.08
CA HIS A 151 -8.65 -0.97 -1.48
C HIS A 151 -8.23 0.16 -2.44
N GLY A 152 -7.94 1.36 -1.92
CA GLY A 152 -8.05 2.67 -2.57
C GLY A 152 -7.66 2.80 -4.04
N PRO A 153 -8.03 3.92 -4.69
CA PRO A 153 -7.39 4.24 -5.94
C PRO A 153 -5.93 4.60 -5.67
N PHE A 154 -5.01 3.74 -6.08
CA PHE A 154 -3.57 4.01 -6.04
C PHE A 154 -3.09 4.49 -7.41
N GLY A 155 -2.07 5.34 -7.40
CA GLY A 155 -1.32 5.68 -8.61
C GLY A 155 -0.66 4.44 -9.20
N VAL A 156 -0.64 4.35 -10.53
CA VAL A 156 0.00 3.25 -11.25
C VAL A 156 1.37 3.69 -11.76
N LEU A 157 2.36 2.83 -11.55
CA LEU A 157 3.69 2.98 -12.12
C LEU A 157 3.94 1.90 -13.16
N THR A 158 4.44 2.31 -14.31
CA THR A 158 4.80 1.40 -15.39
C THR A 158 6.31 1.32 -15.48
N THR A 159 6.86 0.11 -15.27
CA THR A 159 8.27 -0.18 -15.54
C THR A 159 8.39 -0.78 -16.93
N VAL A 160 9.31 -0.27 -17.75
CA VAL A 160 9.63 -0.83 -19.06
C VAL A 160 11.01 -1.50 -18.99
N GLY A 161 11.22 -2.59 -19.71
CA GLY A 161 12.48 -3.31 -19.73
C GLY A 161 13.64 -2.43 -20.21
N GLY A 162 14.73 -2.37 -19.44
CA GLY A 162 15.90 -1.53 -19.71
C GLY A 162 15.78 -0.09 -19.23
N ASP A 163 14.63 0.31 -18.65
CA ASP A 163 14.41 1.66 -18.17
C ASP A 163 14.89 1.86 -16.71
N THR A 164 15.19 3.11 -16.36
CA THR A 164 15.43 3.58 -15.00
C THR A 164 14.42 4.67 -14.65
N LEU A 165 13.32 4.27 -14.00
CA LEU A 165 12.25 5.17 -13.60
C LEU A 165 12.60 5.88 -12.29
N HIS A 166 12.45 7.20 -12.23
CA HIS A 166 12.62 8.00 -11.02
C HIS A 166 11.27 8.56 -10.58
N VAL A 167 10.87 8.30 -9.33
CA VAL A 167 9.58 8.72 -8.77
C VAL A 167 9.80 9.54 -7.51
N GLU A 168 9.22 10.74 -7.49
CA GLU A 168 9.08 11.57 -6.30
C GLU A 168 7.75 11.25 -5.62
N TYR A 169 7.79 10.89 -4.34
CA TYR A 169 6.59 10.52 -3.57
C TYR A 169 6.46 11.38 -2.31
N PRO A 170 5.88 12.59 -2.42
CA PRO A 170 5.67 13.45 -1.28
C PRO A 170 4.49 12.96 -0.42
N MET A 171 4.76 12.72 0.85
CA MET A 171 3.77 12.33 1.86
C MET A 171 3.44 13.52 2.75
N TYR A 172 2.19 13.59 3.18
CA TYR A 172 1.71 14.65 4.06
C TYR A 172 1.04 14.03 5.27
N GLY A 173 1.45 14.45 6.46
CA GLY A 173 0.76 14.09 7.68
C GLY A 173 -0.61 14.74 7.76
N GLN A 174 -1.42 14.24 8.69
CA GLN A 174 -2.75 14.77 8.98
C GLN A 174 -2.83 15.11 10.45
N CYS A 175 -3.56 16.17 10.79
CA CYS A 175 -3.78 16.53 12.19
C CYS A 175 -4.45 15.40 12.97
N PRO A 176 -4.21 15.29 14.29
CA PRO A 176 -4.70 14.15 15.07
C PRO A 176 -6.22 13.89 14.99
N TRP A 177 -7.04 14.95 14.81
CA TRP A 177 -8.49 14.81 14.67
C TRP A 177 -8.94 14.37 13.27
N TYR A 178 -8.03 14.36 12.28
CA TYR A 178 -8.26 13.83 10.93
C TYR A 178 -7.36 12.63 10.60
N SER A 179 -6.47 12.21 11.51
CA SER A 179 -5.50 11.14 11.24
C SER A 179 -6.13 9.75 11.13
N THR A 180 -7.35 9.58 11.63
CA THR A 180 -8.12 8.35 11.44
C THR A 180 -8.90 8.46 10.13
N PRO A 181 -8.62 7.63 9.11
CA PRO A 181 -9.36 7.68 7.87
C PRO A 181 -10.84 7.33 8.13
N CYS A 182 -11.73 7.99 7.39
CA CYS A 182 -13.17 7.68 7.40
C CYS A 182 -13.89 7.90 8.74
N VAL A 183 -13.32 8.73 9.62
CA VAL A 183 -13.99 9.26 10.81
C VAL A 183 -14.18 10.76 10.63
N HIS A 184 -15.39 11.25 10.87
CA HIS A 184 -15.68 12.68 10.82
C HIS A 184 -15.52 13.31 12.21
N TYR A 185 -14.81 14.43 12.29
CA TYR A 185 -14.64 15.24 13.49
C TYR A 185 -15.51 16.49 13.41
N PHE A 186 -16.33 16.72 14.45
CA PHE A 186 -17.27 17.84 14.56
C PHE A 186 -17.04 18.72 15.79
N GLY A 187 -15.89 18.59 16.45
CA GLY A 187 -15.52 19.43 17.59
C GLY A 187 -15.00 20.80 17.17
N PRO A 188 -14.74 21.69 18.14
CA PRO A 188 -14.09 22.97 17.85
C PRO A 188 -12.68 22.70 17.32
N LEU A 189 -12.34 23.29 16.17
CA LEU A 189 -10.95 23.32 15.70
C LEU A 189 -10.08 24.08 16.73
N PRO A 190 -8.81 23.69 16.92
CA PRO A 190 -7.93 24.47 17.77
C PRO A 190 -7.86 25.92 17.25
N PRO A 191 -7.84 26.91 18.17
CA PRO A 191 -7.74 28.32 17.82
C PRO A 191 -6.46 28.65 17.05
#